data_AF-A0A833UAM9-F1
#
_entry.id   AF-A0A833UAM9-F1
#
_cell.length_a   1.000
_cell.length_b   1.000
_cell.length_c   1.000
_cell.angle_alpha   90.00
_cell.angle_beta   90.00
_cell.angle_gamma   90.00
#
_symmetry.space_group_name_H-M   'P 1'
#
loop_
_entity.id
_entity.type
_entity.pdbx_description
1 polymer ?
#
loop_
_entity_poly.entity_id
_entity_poly.type
_entity_poly.pdbx_seq_one_letter_code
_entity_poly.pdbx_strand_id
1 'polypeptide(L)'
;MKKIILIFGLLISNFSFATNWVEVENKEGSSVQVDIDSIKPISDQKKLAWTRVLKNEDGDLINSTMNIEVDCLNKTLKNIELIIRANEEIVFQNSKMNNKTYAPKSDSGAGLILKKLCL
;
A
#
# COMPACT_ATOMS: atom_id res chain seq x y z
N MET A 1 -37.82 -17.48 -38.76
CA MET A 1 -37.25 -17.51 -37.39
C MET A 1 -35.74 -17.63 -37.47
N LYS A 2 -35.00 -16.94 -36.59
CA LYS A 2 -33.53 -16.95 -36.39
C LYS A 2 -32.76 -16.13 -37.46
N LYS A 3 -31.81 -15.25 -37.17
CA LYS A 3 -31.00 -14.94 -35.97
C LYS A 3 -30.73 -13.42 -35.94
N ILE A 4 -31.02 -12.75 -34.82
CA ILE A 4 -30.41 -11.45 -34.50
C ILE A 4 -29.08 -11.78 -33.81
N ILE A 5 -27.96 -11.43 -34.41
CA ILE A 5 -26.66 -11.47 -33.74
C ILE A 5 -26.47 -10.10 -33.10
N LEU A 6 -26.79 -10.02 -31.80
CA LEU A 6 -26.46 -8.91 -30.93
C LEU A 6 -25.00 -9.06 -30.50
N ILE A 7 -24.09 -8.33 -31.15
CA ILE A 7 -22.73 -8.15 -30.64
C ILE A 7 -22.78 -6.98 -29.66
N PHE A 8 -23.22 -7.26 -28.43
CA PHE A 8 -22.82 -6.47 -27.27
C PHE A 8 -21.40 -6.91 -26.90
N GLY A 9 -20.43 -6.43 -27.68
CA GLY A 9 -19.02 -6.48 -27.34
C GLY A 9 -18.77 -5.52 -26.19
N LEU A 10 -18.90 -6.05 -24.97
CA LEU A 10 -18.46 -5.48 -23.71
C LEU A 10 -17.03 -4.94 -23.82
N LEU A 11 -16.89 -3.67 -24.21
CA LEU A 11 -15.72 -2.87 -23.85
C LEU A 11 -15.92 -2.38 -22.42
N ILE A 12 -15.92 -3.32 -21.46
CA ILE A 12 -15.62 -2.95 -20.08
C ILE A 12 -14.12 -2.72 -20.06
N SER A 13 -13.77 -1.46 -20.31
CA SER A 13 -12.59 -0.78 -19.81
C SER A 13 -11.76 -1.58 -18.79
N ASN A 14 -10.65 -2.15 -19.27
CA ASN A 14 -9.49 -2.45 -18.42
C ASN A 14 -8.90 -1.10 -17.98
N PHE A 15 -9.52 -0.44 -16.99
CA PHE A 15 -8.81 0.54 -16.18
C PHE A 15 -7.81 -0.26 -15.35
N SER A 16 -6.65 -0.52 -15.96
CA SER A 16 -5.47 -0.97 -15.26
C SER A 16 -5.06 0.20 -14.37
N PHE A 17 -5.61 0.27 -13.16
CA PHE A 17 -5.09 1.12 -12.09
C PHE A 17 -3.70 0.56 -11.75
N ALA A 18 -2.69 0.94 -12.53
CA ALA A 18 -1.31 0.62 -12.23
C ALA A 18 -0.95 1.34 -10.93
N THR A 19 -0.76 0.58 -9.86
CA THR A 19 -0.25 1.11 -8.59
C THR A 19 1.08 1.82 -8.84
N ASN A 20 1.24 3.04 -8.33
CA ASN A 20 2.41 3.89 -8.59
C ASN A 20 3.27 3.97 -7.33
N TRP A 21 4.13 2.96 -7.18
CA TRP A 21 4.99 2.80 -6.02
C TRP A 21 6.20 3.71 -6.10
N VAL A 22 6.30 4.63 -5.15
CA VAL A 22 7.44 5.52 -4.95
C VAL A 22 8.27 4.99 -3.80
N GLU A 23 9.55 4.74 -4.05
CA GLU A 23 10.51 4.33 -3.03
C GLU A 23 10.84 5.49 -2.07
N VAL A 24 10.82 5.21 -0.76
CA VAL A 24 11.20 6.16 0.29
C VAL A 24 12.44 5.72 1.05
N GLU A 25 12.78 4.43 1.01
CA GLU A 25 14.00 3.87 1.55
C GLU A 25 14.45 2.67 0.72
N ASN A 26 15.76 2.59 0.45
CA ASN A 26 16.40 1.44 -0.18
C ASN A 26 17.64 1.07 0.62
N LYS A 27 17.62 -0.11 1.22
CA LYS A 27 18.75 -0.74 1.91
C LYS A 27 19.00 -2.07 1.24
N GLU A 28 20.22 -2.57 1.33
CA GLU A 28 20.57 -3.87 0.77
C GLU A 28 19.58 -4.94 1.26
N GLY A 29 18.90 -5.61 0.32
CA GLY A 29 17.89 -6.63 0.62
C GLY A 29 16.54 -6.13 1.15
N SER A 30 16.29 -4.81 1.24
CA SER A 30 15.02 -4.25 1.73
C SER A 30 14.66 -2.89 1.10
N SER A 31 13.47 -2.78 0.51
CA SER A 31 12.92 -1.52 -0.03
C SER A 31 11.59 -1.16 0.63
N VAL A 32 11.41 0.11 0.99
CA VAL A 32 10.17 0.65 1.57
C VAL A 32 9.56 1.63 0.59
N GLN A 33 8.27 1.46 0.30
CA GLN A 33 7.60 2.18 -0.78
C GLN A 33 6.19 2.62 -0.39
N VAL A 34 5.70 3.67 -1.05
CA VAL A 34 4.35 4.22 -0.90
C VAL A 34 3.67 4.24 -2.26
N ASP A 35 2.43 3.77 -2.35
CA ASP A 35 1.62 3.92 -3.57
C ASP A 35 1.01 5.32 -3.58
N ILE A 36 1.55 6.21 -4.44
CA ILE A 36 1.14 7.61 -4.47
C ILE A 36 -0.31 7.77 -4.95
N ASP A 37 -0.77 6.87 -5.80
CA ASP A 37 -2.12 6.91 -6.39
C ASP A 37 -3.18 6.43 -5.40
N SER A 38 -2.76 5.73 -4.33
CA SER A 38 -3.65 5.31 -3.25
C SER A 38 -3.96 6.38 -2.20
N ILE A 39 -3.27 7.52 -2.25
CA ILE A 39 -3.36 8.53 -1.19
C ILE A 39 -4.76 9.14 -1.20
N LYS A 40 -5.49 8.96 -0.10
CA LYS A 40 -6.83 9.50 0.08
C LYS A 40 -6.92 10.39 1.33
N PRO A 41 -7.24 11.68 1.22
CA PRO A 41 -7.47 12.50 2.40
C PRO A 41 -8.71 12.02 3.18
N ILE A 42 -8.59 11.96 4.50
CA ILE A 42 -9.70 11.75 5.45
C ILE A 42 -10.11 13.10 6.05
N SER A 43 -9.13 13.95 6.35
CA SER A 43 -9.29 15.33 6.80
C SER A 43 -8.04 16.14 6.41
N ASP A 44 -8.01 17.44 6.72
CA ASP A 44 -6.88 18.32 6.43
C ASP A 44 -5.53 17.80 6.95
N GLN A 45 -5.55 17.03 8.04
CA GLN A 45 -4.36 16.51 8.70
C GLN A 45 -4.22 14.99 8.58
N LYS A 46 -5.20 14.28 8.02
CA LYS A 46 -5.23 12.81 8.00
C LYS A 46 -5.36 12.24 6.60
N LYS A 47 -4.58 11.21 6.30
CA LYS A 47 -4.52 10.56 4.98
C LYS A 47 -4.53 9.04 5.13
N LEU A 48 -5.17 8.34 4.20
CA LEU A 48 -4.96 6.91 3.95
C LEU A 48 -3.94 6.72 2.84
N ALA A 49 -3.13 5.68 2.93
CA ALA A 49 -2.22 5.27 1.87
C ALA A 49 -1.90 3.77 1.95
N TRP A 50 -1.66 3.16 0.81
CA TRP A 50 -1.00 1.85 0.72
C TRP A 50 0.51 2.03 0.72
N THR A 51 1.17 1.15 1.48
CA THR A 51 2.63 1.11 1.62
C THR A 51 3.08 -0.33 1.51
N ARG A 52 4.34 -0.54 1.14
CA ARG A 52 4.91 -1.89 1.14
C ARG A 52 6.35 -1.91 1.57
N VAL A 53 6.75 -3.02 2.15
CA VAL A 53 8.14 -3.39 2.39
C VAL A 53 8.43 -4.63 1.57
N LEU A 54 9.40 -4.53 0.67
CA LEU A 54 9.93 -5.63 -0.12
C LEU A 54 11.23 -6.11 0.53
N LYS A 55 11.37 -7.41 0.79
CA LYS A 55 12.58 -8.01 1.31
C LYS A 55 12.90 -9.31 0.61
N ASN A 56 14.19 -9.60 0.45
CA ASN A 56 14.64 -10.93 0.07
C ASN A 56 15.04 -11.69 1.35
N GLU A 57 14.29 -12.74 1.70
CA GLU A 57 14.59 -13.60 2.85
C GLU A 57 14.67 -15.05 2.36
N ASP A 58 15.81 -15.72 2.61
CA ASP A 58 16.05 -17.12 2.24
C ASP A 58 15.80 -17.50 0.76
N GLY A 59 15.95 -16.53 -0.15
CA GLY A 59 15.70 -16.70 -1.58
C GLY A 59 14.28 -16.35 -2.03
N ASP A 60 13.39 -16.07 -1.08
CA ASP A 60 12.01 -15.66 -1.34
C ASP A 60 11.88 -14.14 -1.32
N LEU A 61 11.08 -13.60 -2.25
CA LEU A 61 10.66 -12.21 -2.23
C LEU A 61 9.44 -12.06 -1.31
N ILE A 62 9.66 -11.49 -0.14
CA ILE A 62 8.62 -11.14 0.83
C ILE A 62 8.12 -9.73 0.55
N ASN A 63 6.83 -9.59 0.27
CA ASN A 63 6.13 -8.33 0.09
C ASN A 63 5.09 -8.13 1.20
N SER A 64 5.42 -7.29 2.18
CA SER A 64 4.51 -6.86 3.24
C SER A 64 3.82 -5.56 2.85
N THR A 65 2.59 -5.65 2.38
CA THR A 65 1.75 -4.51 1.97
C THR A 65 0.81 -4.10 3.11
N MET A 66 0.77 -2.82 3.45
CA MET A 66 -0.05 -2.27 4.53
C MET A 66 -0.89 -1.09 4.08
N ASN A 67 -2.16 -1.06 4.47
CA ASN A 67 -2.98 0.14 4.41
C ASN A 67 -2.85 0.89 5.74
N ILE A 68 -2.48 2.16 5.68
CA ILE A 68 -2.18 2.97 6.87
C ILE A 68 -3.03 4.24 6.89
N GLU A 69 -3.39 4.68 8.09
CA GLU A 69 -3.81 6.05 8.37
C GLU A 69 -2.60 6.83 8.90
N VAL A 70 -2.36 8.00 8.33
CA VAL A 70 -1.32 8.94 8.72
C VAL A 70 -1.97 10.18 9.30
N ASP A 71 -1.51 10.61 10.49
CA ASP A 71 -1.87 11.89 11.08
C ASP A 71 -0.66 12.83 11.03
N CYS A 72 -0.72 13.81 10.12
CA CYS A 72 0.36 14.74 9.83
C CYS A 72 0.57 15.81 10.91
N LEU A 73 -0.46 16.09 11.71
CA LEU A 73 -0.38 17.00 12.85
C LEU A 73 0.36 16.32 14.00
N ASN A 74 -0.08 15.11 14.36
CA ASN A 74 0.46 14.35 15.49
C ASN A 74 1.72 13.54 15.13
N LYS A 75 2.10 13.48 13.86
CA LYS A 75 3.21 12.68 13.33
C LYS A 75 3.08 11.20 13.73
N THR A 76 1.87 10.65 13.61
CA THR A 76 1.59 9.25 13.95
C THR A 76 1.08 8.44 12.76
N LEU A 77 1.24 7.12 12.88
CA LEU A 77 0.74 6.12 11.96
C LEU A 77 -0.18 5.14 12.68
N LYS A 78 -1.11 4.58 11.93
CA LYS A 78 -1.98 3.50 12.37
C LYS A 78 -2.17 2.52 11.22
N ASN A 79 -1.86 1.25 11.47
CA ASN A 79 -2.03 0.20 10.46
C ASN A 79 -3.49 -0.31 10.49
N ILE A 80 -4.14 -0.33 9.33
CA ILE A 80 -5.54 -0.74 9.17
C ILE A 80 -5.61 -2.17 8.66
N GLU A 81 -4.77 -2.48 7.66
CA GLU A 81 -4.72 -3.77 6.99
C GLU A 81 -3.27 -4.16 6.71
N LEU A 82 -3.00 -5.47 6.75
CA LEU A 82 -1.73 -6.07 6.40
C LEU A 82 -1.96 -7.28 5.49
N ILE A 83 -1.22 -7.32 4.38
CA ILE A 83 -1.17 -8.45 3.45
C ILE A 83 0.31 -8.80 3.26
N ILE A 84 0.70 -10.04 3.56
CA ILE A 84 2.05 -10.54 3.32
C ILE A 84 1.97 -11.54 2.18
N ARG A 85 2.82 -11.32 1.17
CA ARG A 85 3.04 -12.25 0.07
C ARG A 85 4.46 -12.78 0.09
N ALA A 86 4.63 -14.06 -0.20
CA ALA A 86 5.92 -14.68 -0.50
C ALA A 86 5.87 -15.14 -1.95
N ASN A 87 6.79 -14.67 -2.80
CA ASN A 87 6.82 -14.98 -4.23
C ASN A 87 5.44 -14.82 -4.90
N GLU A 88 4.78 -13.69 -4.65
CA GLU A 88 3.45 -13.33 -5.15
C GLU A 88 2.25 -14.07 -4.52
N GLU A 89 2.48 -15.16 -3.79
CA GLU A 89 1.43 -15.89 -3.07
C GLU A 89 1.09 -15.24 -1.74
N ILE A 90 -0.20 -15.08 -1.43
CA ILE A 90 -0.64 -14.53 -0.14
C ILE A 90 -0.43 -15.61 0.94
N VAL A 91 0.52 -15.37 1.85
CA VAL A 91 0.81 -16.26 2.98
C VAL A 91 0.15 -15.81 4.28
N PHE A 92 -0.21 -14.51 4.37
CA PHE A 92 -0.91 -13.97 5.52
C PHE A 92 -1.74 -12.75 5.13
N GLN A 93 -2.94 -12.64 5.68
CA GLN A 93 -3.79 -11.46 5.52
C GLN A 93 -4.53 -11.16 6.83
N ASN A 94 -4.47 -9.89 7.25
CA ASN A 94 -5.25 -9.38 8.37
C ASN A 94 -5.87 -8.03 8.01
N SER A 95 -7.16 -8.05 7.67
CA SER A 95 -7.95 -6.86 7.35
C SER A 95 -8.57 -6.16 8.57
N LYS A 96 -8.23 -6.62 9.79
CA LYS A 96 -8.66 -6.01 11.07
C LYS A 96 -7.47 -5.93 12.02
N MET A 97 -6.41 -5.25 11.58
CA MET A 97 -5.24 -5.00 12.42
C MET A 97 -5.65 -4.29 13.72
N ASN A 98 -4.93 -4.58 14.81
CA ASN A 98 -5.10 -3.82 16.05
C ASN A 98 -4.81 -2.35 15.74
N ASN A 99 -5.83 -1.52 15.92
CA ASN A 99 -5.90 -0.09 15.57
C ASN A 99 -4.98 0.81 16.43
N LYS A 100 -3.84 0.29 16.88
CA LYS A 100 -2.91 1.00 17.75
C LYS A 100 -2.15 2.05 16.93
N THR A 101 -2.35 3.30 17.31
CA THR A 101 -1.57 4.43 16.83
C THR A 101 -0.17 4.40 17.43
N TYR A 102 0.84 4.72 16.63
CA TYR A 102 2.24 4.83 17.07
C TYR A 102 2.97 5.97 16.37
N ALA A 103 4.00 6.51 17.01
CA ALA A 103 4.91 7.48 16.43
C ALA A 103 6.18 6.75 15.94
N PRO A 104 6.41 6.64 14.62
CA PRO A 104 7.61 5.97 14.11
C PRO A 104 8.88 6.79 14.41
N LYS A 105 10.03 6.11 14.53
CA LYS A 105 11.33 6.80 14.54
C LYS A 105 11.54 7.48 13.19
N SER A 106 12.11 8.69 13.19
CA SER A 106 12.25 9.53 12.00
C SER A 106 13.09 8.90 10.88
N ASP A 107 14.07 8.08 11.23
CA ASP A 107 14.99 7.37 10.34
C ASP A 107 14.53 5.95 9.96
N SER A 108 13.39 5.50 10.49
CA SER A 108 12.79 4.23 10.09
C SER A 108 12.03 4.39 8.77
N GLY A 109 11.84 3.29 8.03
CA GLY A 109 10.99 3.30 6.82
C GLY A 109 9.59 3.89 7.06
N ALA A 110 8.97 3.58 8.20
CA ALA A 110 7.69 4.17 8.62
C ALA A 110 7.78 5.69 8.86
N GLY A 111 8.89 6.17 9.44
CA GLY A 111 9.16 7.61 9.60
C GLY A 111 9.36 8.32 8.27
N LEU A 112 10.04 7.67 7.32
CA LEU A 112 10.25 8.19 5.97
C LEU A 112 8.95 8.23 5.15
N ILE A 113 8.07 7.23 5.29
CA ILE A 113 6.71 7.26 4.76
C ILE A 113 5.95 8.47 5.30
N LEU A 114 5.97 8.65 6.63
CA LEU A 114 5.26 9.76 7.28
C LEU A 114 5.79 11.11 6.80
N LYS A 115 7.11 11.25 6.65
CA LYS A 115 7.74 12.43 6.05
C LYS A 115 7.26 12.64 4.61
N LYS A 116 7.27 11.60 3.78
CA LYS A 116 6.84 11.69 2.37
C LYS A 116 5.38 12.12 2.21
N LEU A 117 4.50 11.63 3.08
CA LEU A 117 3.05 11.87 2.99
C LEU A 117 2.61 13.21 3.60
N CYS A 118 3.40 13.80 4.50
CA CYS A 118 3.05 15.02 5.24
C CYS A 118 3.84 16.26 4.84
N LEU A 119 4.73 16.15 3.85
CA LEU A 119 5.38 17.27 3.19
C LEU A 119 4.49 17.87 2.10
#